data_AF-A0A975HN59-F1
#
_entry.id   AF-A0A975HN59-F1
#
_cell.length_a   1.000
_cell.length_b   1.000
_cell.length_c   1.000
_cell.angle_alpha   90.00
_cell.angle_beta   90.00
_cell.angle_gamma   90.00
#
_symmetry.space_group_name_H-M   'P 1'
#
loop_
_entity.id
_entity.type
_entity.pdbx_description
1 polymer ?
#
loop_
_entity_poly.entity_id
_entity_poly.type
_entity_poly.pdbx_seq_one_letter_code
_entity_poly.pdbx_strand_id
1 'polypeptide(L)'
;MPHLRTQFRIAPFTMIEGFSTSGVAALEYFAEFPTIFQATIVSSPAFGLKNDAWLAELIAKLKANLGERYLYASKSGFNDDATSYEQLKASLTHFSNAHFADLSQQNYLSTSLIGFEQGVKTLFEVREITNFEPFAREGTSAACSNTIKCYINGLVFKFRIRIT
;
A
#
# COMPACT_ATOMS: atom_id res chain seq x y z
N MET A 1 -2.42 2.41 -18.17
CA MET A 1 -3.70 2.16 -17.47
C MET A 1 -4.96 2.21 -18.34
N PRO A 2 -5.20 3.25 -19.17
CA PRO A 2 -6.42 3.31 -19.99
C PRO A 2 -6.59 2.08 -20.89
N HIS A 3 -5.53 1.63 -21.57
CA HIS A 3 -5.56 0.44 -22.40
C HIS A 3 -6.04 -0.81 -21.63
N LEU A 4 -5.46 -1.09 -20.46
CA LEU A 4 -5.86 -2.25 -19.65
C LEU A 4 -7.33 -2.18 -19.21
N ARG A 5 -7.84 -0.99 -18.86
CA ARG A 5 -9.26 -0.81 -18.48
C ARG A 5 -10.23 -0.99 -19.66
N THR A 6 -9.78 -0.79 -20.90
CA THR A 6 -10.60 -1.09 -22.09
C THR A 6 -10.65 -2.57 -22.43
N GLN A 7 -9.58 -3.32 -22.08
CA GLN A 7 -9.45 -4.74 -22.43
C GLN A 7 -9.98 -5.67 -21.33
N PHE A 8 -9.94 -5.24 -20.07
CA PHE A 8 -10.27 -6.07 -18.91
C PHE A 8 -11.23 -5.36 -17.96
N ARG A 9 -12.11 -6.12 -17.30
CA ARG A 9 -12.92 -5.64 -16.17
C ARG A 9 -12.04 -5.55 -14.93
N ILE A 10 -11.25 -4.50 -14.85
CA ILE A 10 -10.33 -4.26 -13.72
C ILE A 10 -11.09 -3.58 -12.60
N ALA A 11 -10.94 -4.09 -11.38
CA ALA A 11 -11.46 -3.44 -10.18
C ALA A 11 -10.95 -1.98 -10.11
N PRO A 12 -11.71 -1.05 -9.50
CA PRO A 12 -11.26 0.33 -9.32
C PRO A 12 -10.19 0.48 -8.22
N PHE A 13 -9.37 -0.56 -8.04
CA PHE A 13 -8.24 -0.61 -7.12
C PHE A 13 -6.97 -0.89 -7.90
N THR A 14 -5.97 -0.05 -7.71
CA THR A 14 -4.69 -0.16 -8.37
C THR A 14 -3.59 0.01 -7.35
N MET A 15 -2.63 -0.91 -7.41
CA MET A 15 -1.43 -0.89 -6.60
C MET A 15 -0.21 -0.75 -7.49
N ILE A 16 0.82 -0.07 -6.98
CA ILE A 16 2.15 -0.11 -7.56
C ILE A 16 3.11 -0.80 -6.58
N GLU A 17 4.05 -1.56 -7.12
CA GLU A 17 5.07 -2.25 -6.35
C GLU A 17 6.44 -1.86 -6.90
N GLY A 18 7.45 -1.85 -6.04
CA GLY A 18 8.82 -1.65 -6.48
C GLY A 18 9.86 -2.09 -5.47
N PHE A 19 10.95 -2.66 -5.99
CA PHE A 19 12.14 -3.02 -5.25
C PHE A 19 13.33 -2.13 -5.63
N SER A 20 14.21 -1.79 -4.69
CA SER A 20 15.44 -1.03 -4.97
C SER A 20 15.16 0.33 -5.64
N THR A 21 15.80 0.64 -6.76
CA THR A 21 15.55 1.84 -7.57
C THR A 21 14.09 1.95 -8.02
N SER A 22 13.45 0.85 -8.39
CA SER A 22 12.03 0.82 -8.74
C SER A 22 11.14 1.12 -7.54
N GLY A 23 11.58 0.82 -6.31
CA GLY A 23 10.88 1.18 -5.08
C GLY A 23 10.82 2.70 -4.87
N VAL A 24 11.90 3.42 -5.22
CA VAL A 24 11.91 4.88 -5.22
C VAL A 24 10.92 5.44 -6.24
N ALA A 25 10.95 4.94 -7.48
CA ALA A 25 10.01 5.37 -8.52
C ALA A 25 8.54 5.05 -8.16
N ALA A 26 8.29 3.89 -7.56
CA ALA A 26 6.97 3.50 -7.09
C ALA A 26 6.43 4.46 -6.01
N LEU A 27 7.28 4.86 -5.05
CA LEU A 27 6.93 5.88 -4.05
C LEU A 27 6.63 7.23 -4.70
N GLU A 28 7.43 7.67 -5.68
CA GLU A 28 7.20 8.93 -6.40
C GLU A 28 5.86 8.92 -7.12
N TYR A 29 5.57 7.88 -7.90
CA TYR A 29 4.29 7.75 -8.60
C TYR A 29 3.11 7.63 -7.65
N PHE A 30 3.29 6.92 -6.55
CA PHE A 30 2.28 6.85 -5.51
C PHE A 30 2.03 8.23 -4.88
N ALA A 31 3.05 9.03 -4.61
CA ALA A 31 2.87 10.37 -4.07
C ALA A 31 2.24 11.34 -5.08
N GLU A 32 2.65 11.27 -6.35
CA GLU A 32 2.27 12.20 -7.43
C GLU A 32 0.87 11.93 -8.00
N PHE A 33 0.43 10.67 -8.05
CA PHE A 33 -0.82 10.28 -8.70
C PHE A 33 -1.83 9.66 -7.70
N PRO A 34 -2.34 10.44 -6.73
CA PRO A 34 -3.20 9.92 -5.67
C PRO A 34 -4.54 9.35 -6.14
N THR A 35 -5.01 9.78 -7.30
CA THR A 35 -6.25 9.28 -7.92
C THR A 35 -6.04 7.98 -8.70
N ILE A 36 -4.79 7.64 -9.05
CA ILE A 36 -4.48 6.45 -9.86
C ILE A 36 -4.17 5.26 -8.96
N PHE A 37 -3.35 5.44 -7.92
CA PHE A 37 -2.88 4.35 -7.05
C PHE A 37 -3.52 4.40 -5.68
N GLN A 38 -4.20 3.34 -5.25
CA GLN A 38 -4.80 3.21 -3.92
C GLN A 38 -3.85 2.55 -2.92
N ALA A 39 -2.83 1.82 -3.40
CA ALA A 39 -1.83 1.19 -2.56
C ALA A 39 -0.44 1.25 -3.19
N THR A 40 0.59 1.21 -2.35
CA THR A 40 1.95 0.90 -2.77
C THR A 40 2.62 -0.06 -1.81
N ILE A 41 3.45 -0.94 -2.35
CA ILE A 41 4.34 -1.81 -1.58
C ILE A 41 5.74 -1.61 -2.12
N VAL A 42 6.63 -1.06 -1.30
CA VAL A 42 8.01 -0.82 -1.70
C VAL A 42 8.99 -1.57 -0.80
N SER A 43 9.85 -2.34 -1.43
CA SER A 43 10.83 -3.18 -0.75
C SER A 43 12.21 -2.62 -0.94
N SER A 44 12.89 -2.27 0.16
CA SER A 44 14.28 -1.81 0.15
C SER A 44 14.54 -0.69 -0.89
N PRO A 45 13.75 0.40 -0.88
CA PRO A 45 13.93 1.49 -1.83
C PRO A 45 15.32 2.11 -1.69
N ALA A 46 16.00 2.33 -2.82
CA ALA A 46 17.36 2.87 -2.89
C ALA A 46 17.40 4.39 -2.63
N PHE A 47 17.08 4.79 -1.41
CA PHE A 47 17.03 6.20 -0.99
C PHE A 47 18.37 6.92 -1.09
N GLY A 48 19.50 6.23 -1.01
CA GLY A 48 20.85 6.78 -1.15
C GLY A 48 21.12 7.41 -2.53
N LEU A 49 20.25 7.17 -3.51
CA LEU A 49 20.29 7.82 -4.82
C LEU A 49 19.55 9.17 -4.87
N LYS A 50 18.92 9.56 -3.77
CA LYS A 50 18.14 10.80 -3.64
C LYS A 50 18.71 11.66 -2.51
N ASN A 51 18.28 12.91 -2.46
CA ASN A 51 18.71 13.88 -1.46
C ASN A 51 17.59 14.20 -0.45
N ASP A 52 17.95 14.91 0.61
CA ASP A 52 17.02 15.28 1.69
C ASP A 52 15.85 16.17 1.21
N ALA A 53 16.11 17.05 0.24
CA ALA A 53 15.07 17.91 -0.33
C ALA A 53 13.98 17.09 -1.04
N TRP A 54 14.39 16.09 -1.81
CA TRP A 54 13.49 15.13 -2.44
C TRP A 54 12.67 14.36 -1.39
N LEU A 55 13.30 13.89 -0.31
CA LEU A 55 12.62 13.14 0.73
C LEU A 55 11.58 14.00 1.47
N ALA A 56 11.93 15.25 1.76
CA ALA A 56 11.01 16.20 2.38
C ALA A 56 9.78 16.47 1.49
N GLU A 57 9.98 16.66 0.19
CA GLU A 57 8.88 16.83 -0.78
C GLU A 57 8.00 15.58 -0.87
N LEU A 58 8.63 14.40 -0.97
CA LEU A 58 7.91 13.12 -0.99
C LEU A 58 7.03 12.96 0.26
N ILE A 59 7.60 13.19 1.45
CA ILE A 59 6.87 13.10 2.72
C ILE A 59 5.70 14.09 2.76
N ALA A 60 5.90 15.32 2.29
CA ALA A 60 4.85 16.33 2.25
C ALA A 60 3.67 15.89 1.36
N LYS A 61 3.96 15.37 0.16
CA LYS A 61 2.93 14.83 -0.74
C LYS A 61 2.20 13.64 -0.11
N LEU A 62 2.93 12.69 0.46
CA LEU A 62 2.33 11.52 1.12
C LEU A 62 1.42 11.96 2.27
N LYS A 63 1.86 12.86 3.16
CA LYS A 63 1.01 13.37 4.25
C LYS A 63 -0.30 13.98 3.77
N ALA A 64 -0.29 14.64 2.62
CA ALA A 64 -1.48 15.28 2.06
C ALA A 64 -2.52 14.28 1.52
N ASN A 65 -2.12 13.06 1.15
CA ASN A 65 -2.99 12.14 0.43
C ASN A 65 -3.04 10.71 0.99
N LEU A 66 -2.27 10.37 2.02
CA LEU A 66 -2.18 9.01 2.54
C LEU A 66 -3.42 8.57 3.34
N GLY A 67 -4.30 9.47 3.79
CA GLY A 67 -5.39 9.17 4.72
C GLY A 67 -6.29 7.98 4.34
N GLU A 68 -6.51 7.72 3.05
CA GLU A 68 -7.32 6.59 2.56
C GLU A 68 -6.54 5.65 1.62
N ARG A 69 -5.20 5.74 1.61
CA ARG A 69 -4.33 5.01 0.68
C ARG A 69 -3.33 4.14 1.43
N TYR A 70 -3.01 2.96 0.95
CA TYR A 70 -2.15 2.03 1.68
C TYR A 70 -0.69 2.23 1.30
N LEU A 71 0.19 2.27 2.29
CA LEU A 71 1.64 2.31 2.10
C LEU A 71 2.27 1.17 2.90
N TYR A 72 3.01 0.31 2.23
CA TYR A 72 4.02 -0.55 2.87
C TYR A 72 5.40 -0.14 2.39
N ALA A 73 6.34 0.04 3.31
CA ALA A 73 7.74 0.25 3.01
C ALA A 73 8.62 -0.64 3.90
N SER A 74 9.59 -1.34 3.32
CA SER A 74 10.59 -2.08 4.09
C SER A 74 12.01 -1.58 3.83
N LYS A 75 12.89 -1.75 4.82
CA LYS A 75 14.34 -1.53 4.65
C LYS A 75 15.12 -2.84 4.58
N SER A 76 16.24 -2.81 3.89
CA SER A 76 17.24 -3.90 3.88
C SER A 76 18.40 -3.61 4.83
N GLY A 77 19.44 -4.46 4.78
CA GLY A 77 20.66 -4.34 5.58
C GLY A 77 21.66 -3.31 5.07
N PHE A 78 21.37 -2.59 3.97
CA PHE A 78 22.24 -1.51 3.49
C PHE A 78 22.10 -0.25 4.36
N ASN A 79 23.22 0.27 4.82
CA ASN A 79 23.24 1.43 5.73
C ASN A 79 22.93 2.76 5.03
N ASP A 80 23.25 2.86 3.73
CA ASP A 80 23.12 4.11 2.95
C ASP A 80 21.67 4.62 2.89
N ASP A 81 20.68 3.74 3.11
CA ASP A 81 19.25 4.06 3.06
C ASP A 81 18.61 4.25 4.45
N ALA A 82 19.36 3.99 5.53
CA ALA A 82 18.78 3.85 6.87
C ALA A 82 18.17 5.15 7.40
N THR A 83 18.89 6.27 7.27
CA THR A 83 18.41 7.58 7.74
C THR A 83 17.14 8.01 7.02
N SER A 84 17.12 7.92 5.69
CA SER A 84 15.97 8.29 4.87
C SER A 84 14.74 7.43 5.17
N TYR A 85 14.94 6.13 5.37
CA TYR A 85 13.87 5.23 5.78
C TYR A 85 13.30 5.59 7.16
N GLU A 86 14.15 5.83 8.16
CA GLU A 86 13.67 6.19 9.50
C GLU A 86 12.96 7.55 9.51
N GLN A 87 13.41 8.51 8.69
CA GLN A 87 12.71 9.79 8.52
C GLN A 87 11.32 9.62 7.88
N LEU A 88 11.21 8.78 6.85
CA LEU A 88 9.93 8.44 6.21
C LEU A 88 8.98 7.77 7.23
N LYS A 89 9.48 6.75 7.94
CA LYS A 89 8.75 6.00 8.96
C LYS A 89 8.27 6.91 10.08
N ALA A 90 9.16 7.70 10.68
CA ALA A 90 8.79 8.65 11.74
C ALA A 90 7.73 9.65 11.27
N SER A 91 7.81 10.08 10.01
CA SER A 91 6.88 11.04 9.44
C SER A 91 5.49 10.48 9.15
N LEU A 92 5.35 9.17 8.94
CA LEU A 92 4.12 8.55 8.44
C LEU A 92 3.55 7.45 9.36
N THR A 93 4.26 7.02 10.40
CA THR A 93 3.82 5.93 11.28
C THR A 93 2.50 6.19 12.04
N HIS A 94 2.04 7.43 12.10
CA HIS A 94 0.77 7.80 12.72
C HIS A 94 -0.44 7.51 11.80
N PHE A 95 -0.21 7.28 10.51
CA PHE A 95 -1.25 6.83 9.58
C PHE A 95 -1.51 5.34 9.78
N SER A 96 -2.75 4.98 10.11
CA SER A 96 -3.15 3.59 10.41
C SER A 96 -3.03 2.60 9.24
N ASN A 97 -2.77 3.12 8.05
CA ASN A 97 -2.63 2.46 6.75
C ASN A 97 -1.21 2.59 6.18
N ALA A 98 -0.26 3.09 6.98
CA ALA A 98 1.16 3.09 6.67
C ALA A 98 1.88 2.02 7.51
N HIS A 99 2.53 1.08 6.84
CA HIS A 99 3.21 -0.06 7.45
C HIS A 99 4.68 -0.05 7.10
N PHE A 100 5.51 -0.29 8.11
CA PHE A 100 6.96 -0.23 7.99
C PHE A 100 7.58 -1.51 8.54
N ALA A 101 8.47 -2.13 7.77
CA ALA A 101 9.12 -3.40 8.14
C ALA A 101 10.64 -3.30 8.08
N ASP A 102 11.30 -3.87 9.08
CA ASP A 102 12.75 -4.01 9.07
C ASP A 102 13.13 -5.41 8.57
N LEU A 103 13.68 -5.47 7.35
CA LEU A 103 14.18 -6.69 6.75
C LEU A 103 15.72 -6.68 6.70
N SER A 104 16.39 -5.93 7.58
CA SER A 104 17.85 -5.81 7.57
C SER A 104 18.60 -7.11 7.83
N GLN A 105 17.94 -8.09 8.47
CA GLN A 105 18.49 -9.42 8.73
C GLN A 105 18.27 -10.41 7.57
N GLN A 106 17.59 -9.98 6.50
CA GLN A 106 17.29 -10.81 5.34
C GLN A 106 18.32 -10.56 4.23
N ASN A 107 18.45 -11.53 3.33
CA ASN A 107 19.22 -11.32 2.10
C ASN A 107 18.56 -10.20 1.27
N TYR A 108 19.37 -9.27 0.75
CA TYR A 108 18.86 -8.11 0.00
C TYR A 108 17.89 -8.50 -1.11
N LEU A 109 18.21 -9.53 -1.90
CA LEU A 109 17.36 -9.95 -3.02
C LEU A 109 16.08 -10.61 -2.54
N SER A 110 16.12 -11.33 -1.42
CA SER A 110 14.91 -11.94 -0.83
C SER A 110 13.96 -10.91 -0.22
N THR A 111 14.43 -9.70 0.13
CA THR A 111 13.56 -8.64 0.67
C THR A 111 12.46 -8.23 -0.30
N SER A 112 12.66 -8.36 -1.61
CA SER A 112 11.62 -8.11 -2.62
C SER A 112 10.39 -8.99 -2.40
N LEU A 113 10.61 -10.31 -2.32
CA LEU A 113 9.56 -11.30 -2.13
C LEU A 113 8.94 -11.22 -0.73
N ILE A 114 9.78 -11.14 0.31
CA ILE A 114 9.32 -11.07 1.70
C ILE A 114 8.50 -9.80 1.93
N GLY A 115 9.00 -8.66 1.46
CA GLY A 115 8.32 -7.37 1.58
C GLY A 115 7.00 -7.35 0.81
N PHE A 116 6.98 -7.91 -0.41
CA PHE A 116 5.74 -8.06 -1.16
C PHE A 116 4.72 -8.92 -0.43
N GLU A 117 5.11 -10.10 0.04
CA GLU A 117 4.22 -11.01 0.76
C GLU A 117 3.64 -10.34 2.02
N GLN A 118 4.48 -9.70 2.83
CA GLN A 118 4.04 -9.01 4.05
C GLN A 118 3.13 -7.82 3.74
N GLY A 119 3.48 -7.01 2.74
CA GLY A 119 2.67 -5.87 2.31
C GLY A 119 1.31 -6.29 1.80
N VAL A 120 1.24 -7.33 0.97
CA VAL A 120 -0.04 -7.87 0.48
C VAL A 120 -0.84 -8.46 1.63
N LYS A 121 -0.23 -9.27 2.51
CA LYS A 121 -0.93 -9.86 3.65
C LYS A 121 -1.55 -8.80 4.53
N THR A 122 -0.83 -7.74 4.87
CA THR A 122 -1.32 -6.65 5.73
C THR A 122 -2.32 -5.74 5.01
N LEU A 123 -2.16 -5.49 3.71
CA LEU A 123 -3.13 -4.76 2.88
C LEU A 123 -4.48 -5.48 2.83
N PHE A 124 -4.46 -6.80 2.64
CA PHE A 124 -5.65 -7.63 2.51
C PHE A 124 -6.03 -8.36 3.80
N GLU A 125 -5.38 -8.04 4.91
CA GLU A 125 -5.72 -8.61 6.21
C GLU A 125 -7.16 -8.23 6.51
N VAL A 126 -8.02 -9.25 6.60
CA VAL A 126 -9.43 -9.05 6.91
C VAL A 126 -9.49 -8.43 8.30
N ARG A 127 -9.72 -7.11 8.37
CA ARG A 127 -10.22 -6.52 9.61
C ARG A 127 -11.64 -7.04 9.75
N GLU A 128 -11.83 -7.97 10.69
CA GLU A 128 -13.10 -8.67 10.91
C GLU A 128 -14.29 -7.71 10.79
N ILE A 129 -15.27 -8.08 9.97
CA ILE A 129 -16.55 -7.37 9.94
C ILE A 129 -17.25 -7.73 11.25
N THR A 130 -17.13 -6.87 12.24
CA THR A 130 -17.75 -7.06 13.57
C THR A 130 -19.22 -6.62 13.59
N ASN A 131 -19.68 -5.88 12.57
CA ASN A 131 -21.06 -5.44 12.44
C ASN A 131 -21.60 -5.67 11.03
N PHE A 132 -22.53 -6.62 10.90
CA PHE A 132 -23.18 -6.97 9.65
C PHE A 132 -24.48 -6.17 9.38
N GLU A 133 -24.98 -5.38 10.33
CA GLU A 133 -26.23 -4.60 10.13
C GLU A 133 -26.24 -3.71 8.88
N PRO A 134 -25.15 -3.03 8.50
CA PRO A 134 -25.15 -2.19 7.30
C PRO A 134 -25.36 -3.01 6.02
N PHE A 135 -24.80 -4.23 5.97
CA PHE A 135 -25.00 -5.16 4.85
C PHE A 135 -26.43 -5.67 4.78
N ALA A 136 -27.10 -5.84 5.93
CA ALA A 136 -28.49 -6.26 5.99
C ALA A 136 -29.48 -5.17 5.51
N ARG A 137 -29.13 -3.88 5.65
CA ARG A 137 -30.00 -2.76 5.29
C ARG A 137 -29.85 -2.30 3.84
N GLU A 138 -28.63 -2.24 3.32
CA GLU A 138 -28.38 -1.65 1.99
C GLU A 138 -27.68 -2.63 1.03
N GLY A 139 -27.37 -3.86 1.46
CA GLY A 139 -26.65 -4.83 0.63
C GLY A 139 -25.19 -4.41 0.43
N THR A 140 -24.65 -4.63 -0.78
CA THR A 140 -23.23 -4.33 -1.08
C THR A 140 -22.93 -2.84 -1.19
N SER A 141 -23.93 -1.96 -1.28
CA SER A 141 -23.71 -0.50 -1.36
C SER A 141 -23.28 0.12 -0.03
N ALA A 142 -23.76 -0.39 1.11
CA ALA A 142 -23.33 0.08 2.44
C ALA A 142 -21.84 -0.16 2.72
N ALA A 143 -21.24 -1.19 2.12
CA ALA A 143 -19.82 -1.51 2.32
C ALA A 143 -18.88 -0.48 1.66
N CYS A 144 -19.39 0.27 0.68
CA CYS A 144 -18.59 0.98 -0.33
C CYS A 144 -18.52 2.49 -0.19
N SER A 145 -18.96 3.05 0.93
CA SER A 145 -19.08 4.50 1.04
C SER A 145 -17.76 5.23 1.26
N ASN A 146 -16.72 4.71 1.96
CA ASN A 146 -15.52 5.53 2.26
C ASN A 146 -14.23 4.75 2.72
N THR A 147 -13.76 3.67 2.07
CA THR A 147 -12.42 3.10 2.45
C THR A 147 -11.85 2.06 1.48
N ILE A 148 -10.51 1.87 1.46
CA ILE A 148 -9.80 0.68 0.92
C ILE A 148 -10.52 -0.64 1.25
N LYS A 149 -11.16 -0.69 2.42
CA LYS A 149 -12.00 -1.78 2.93
C LYS A 149 -13.07 -2.28 1.94
N CYS A 150 -13.59 -1.46 1.03
CA CYS A 150 -14.57 -1.95 0.04
C CYS A 150 -13.95 -2.47 -1.26
N TYR A 151 -12.80 -1.95 -1.69
CA TYR A 151 -12.17 -2.41 -2.93
C TYR A 151 -11.76 -3.88 -2.88
N ILE A 152 -11.41 -4.35 -1.68
CA ILE A 152 -11.11 -5.76 -1.36
C ILE A 152 -12.40 -6.61 -1.37
N ASN A 153 -13.54 -6.04 -0.99
CA ASN A 153 -14.85 -6.72 -0.99
C ASN A 153 -15.60 -6.62 -2.34
N GLY A 154 -15.21 -5.70 -3.22
CA GLY A 154 -15.66 -5.61 -4.61
C GLY A 154 -15.01 -6.66 -5.53
N LEU A 155 -13.91 -7.28 -5.08
CA LEU A 155 -13.59 -8.67 -5.45
C LEU A 155 -14.64 -9.54 -4.76
N VAL A 156 -15.79 -9.70 -5.41
CA VAL A 156 -16.79 -10.69 -5.01
C VAL A 156 -16.15 -12.07 -5.16
N PHE A 157 -15.40 -12.51 -4.15
CA PHE A 157 -15.41 -13.90 -3.78
C PHE A 157 -16.88 -14.19 -3.50
N LYS A 158 -17.51 -14.96 -4.38
CA LYS A 158 -18.80 -15.60 -4.10
C LYS A 158 -18.59 -16.50 -2.88
N PHE A 159 -18.65 -15.92 -1.68
CA PHE A 159 -18.82 -16.68 -0.47
C PHE A 159 -20.22 -17.26 -0.56
N ARG A 160 -20.29 -18.54 -0.88
CA ARG A 160 -21.50 -19.34 -0.77
C ARG A 160 -21.76 -19.49 0.72
N ILE A 161 -22.57 -18.59 1.28
CA ILE A 161 -23.03 -18.69 2.66
C ILE A 161 -23.85 -19.98 2.74
N ARG A 162 -23.29 -21.03 3.37
CA ARG A 162 -24.10 -22.12 3.92
C ARG A 162 -24.54 -21.64 5.29
N ILE A 163 -25.82 -21.34 5.40
CA ILE A 163 -26.49 -21.25 6.70
C ILE A 163 -26.75 -22.70 7.10
N THR A 164 -26.13 -23.14 8.19
CA THR A 164 -26.54 -24.34 8.96
C THR A 164 -27.38 -23.90 10.13
#